data_AF-A0A2E7ZP97-F1
#
_entry.id   AF-A0A2E7ZP97-F1
#
_cell.length_a   1.000
_cell.length_b   1.000
_cell.length_c   1.000
_cell.angle_alpha   90.00
_cell.angle_beta   90.00
_cell.angle_gamma   90.00
#
_symmetry.space_group_name_H-M   'P 1'
#
loop_
_entity.id
_entity.type
_entity.pdbx_description
1 polymer ?
#
loop_
_entity_poly.entity_id
_entity_poly.type
_entity_poly.pdbx_seq_one_letter_code
_entity_poly.pdbx_strand_id
1 'polypeptide(L)'
;MTVRINTNASALNTHRNVVNNSRAQAKNLEKLSSGLKINRAADAPAALNASEQLRAQTASLKQAIDNTEMSVSLMQTAEAALDEVSRSLISARQLAVHAANTGTNDEFMHTADQQEIESILTEINMIAANTQYGKNFLLDGSRAGNGITTGESLEFLDADHRATSSGPGGHEINISRASTRSEITGTVALSQQIIEQGEQMTITEGGRTVNFKTITNANVEQNMNELALAIEEAGLNLELVRP
;
A
#
# COMPACT_ATOMS: atom_id res chain seq x y z
N MET A 1 11.21 59.93 -69.51
CA MET A 1 11.10 60.15 -68.06
C MET A 1 10.06 61.23 -67.82
N THR A 2 8.96 60.91 -67.14
CA THR A 2 7.91 61.90 -66.83
C THR A 2 8.23 62.52 -65.46
N VAL A 3 8.62 63.79 -65.44
CA VAL A 3 8.87 64.53 -64.20
C VAL A 3 7.55 65.13 -63.75
N ARG A 4 6.90 64.50 -62.76
CA ARG A 4 5.75 65.09 -62.06
C ARG A 4 6.28 65.85 -60.83
N ILE A 5 6.10 67.16 -60.81
CA ILE A 5 6.63 68.06 -59.76
C ILE A 5 5.99 67.80 -58.38
N ASN A 6 4.74 67.31 -58.36
CA ASN A 6 3.98 67.12 -57.11
C ASN A 6 4.24 65.78 -56.40
N THR A 7 4.84 64.79 -57.07
CA THR A 7 5.09 63.46 -56.50
C THR A 7 6.52 63.02 -56.79
N ASN A 8 7.36 63.00 -55.77
CA ASN A 8 8.75 62.56 -55.89
C ASN A 8 8.87 61.05 -55.68
N ALA A 9 8.81 60.28 -56.78
CA ALA A 9 8.90 58.82 -56.74
C ALA A 9 10.24 58.31 -56.18
N SER A 10 11.35 59.01 -56.44
CA SER A 10 12.68 58.65 -55.91
C SER A 10 12.74 58.79 -54.40
N ALA A 11 12.22 59.90 -53.84
CA ALA A 11 12.12 60.09 -52.39
C ALA A 11 11.22 59.04 -51.74
N LEU A 12 10.11 58.67 -52.37
CA LEU A 12 9.19 57.64 -51.87
C LEU A 12 9.82 56.23 -51.87
N ASN A 13 10.68 55.93 -52.86
CA ASN A 13 11.46 54.69 -52.91
C ASN A 13 12.54 54.66 -51.83
N THR A 14 13.29 55.75 -51.67
CA THR A 14 14.30 55.89 -50.61
C THR A 14 13.65 55.77 -49.22
N HIS A 15 12.50 56.40 -49.00
CA HIS A 15 11.77 56.29 -47.74
C HIS A 15 11.32 54.85 -47.45
N ARG A 16 10.78 54.13 -48.46
CA ARG A 16 10.44 52.69 -48.31
C ARG A 16 11.65 51.85 -47.90
N ASN A 17 12.81 52.10 -48.50
CA ASN A 17 14.05 51.38 -48.16
C ASN A 17 14.52 51.70 -46.72
N VAL A 18 14.47 52.97 -46.31
CA VAL A 18 14.80 53.39 -44.93
C VAL A 18 13.87 52.74 -43.92
N VAL A 19 12.56 52.69 -44.18
CA VAL A 19 11.58 52.04 -43.31
C VAL A 19 11.87 50.54 -43.19
N ASN A 20 12.18 49.85 -44.30
CA ASN A 20 12.55 48.43 -44.26
C ASN A 20 13.85 48.19 -43.47
N ASN A 21 14.85 49.05 -43.64
CA ASN A 21 16.11 48.96 -42.90
C ASN A 21 15.91 49.21 -41.39
N SER A 22 15.10 50.21 -41.04
CA SER A 22 14.76 50.50 -39.64
C SER A 22 14.05 49.32 -38.97
N ARG A 23 13.12 48.64 -39.68
CA ARG A 23 12.47 47.41 -39.19
C ARG A 23 13.46 46.26 -39.00
N ALA A 24 14.39 46.07 -39.94
CA ALA A 24 15.42 45.05 -39.84
C ALA A 24 16.38 45.33 -38.66
N GLN A 25 16.78 46.58 -38.46
CA GLN A 25 17.60 47.02 -37.34
C GLN A 25 16.89 46.78 -36.00
N ALA A 26 15.61 47.13 -35.89
CA ALA A 26 14.82 46.88 -34.68
C ALA A 26 14.75 45.39 -34.34
N LYS A 27 14.57 44.52 -35.34
CA LYS A 27 14.56 43.06 -35.16
C LYS A 27 15.93 42.51 -34.75
N ASN A 28 17.02 43.05 -35.29
CA ASN A 28 18.37 42.67 -34.88
C ASN A 28 18.68 43.10 -33.44
N LEU A 29 18.25 44.31 -33.04
CA LEU A 29 18.35 44.76 -31.67
C LEU A 29 17.53 43.87 -30.72
N GLU A 30 16.32 43.47 -31.10
CA GLU A 30 15.49 42.53 -30.31
C GLU A 30 16.22 41.20 -30.05
N LYS A 31 16.86 40.63 -31.08
CA LYS A 31 17.64 39.39 -30.95
C LYS A 31 18.92 39.58 -30.13
N LEU A 32 19.58 40.72 -30.27
CA LEU A 32 20.77 41.03 -29.48
C LEU A 32 20.43 41.19 -27.99
N SER A 33 19.32 41.88 -27.69
CA SER A 33 18.87 42.09 -26.32
C SER A 33 18.35 40.81 -25.66
N SER A 34 17.70 39.91 -26.40
CA SER A 34 17.23 38.63 -25.85
C SER A 34 18.30 37.54 -25.83
N GLY A 35 19.35 37.66 -26.65
CA GLY A 35 20.33 36.60 -26.90
C GLY A 35 19.79 35.39 -27.67
N LEU A 36 18.52 35.44 -28.11
CA LEU A 36 17.85 34.33 -28.81
C LEU A 36 17.74 34.62 -30.30
N LYS A 37 18.03 33.60 -31.11
CA LYS A 37 17.92 33.69 -32.58
C LYS A 37 16.47 33.86 -33.05
N ILE A 38 15.50 33.35 -32.29
CA ILE A 38 14.07 33.34 -32.60
C ILE A 38 13.33 33.90 -31.38
N ASN A 39 12.73 35.09 -31.51
CA ASN A 39 11.98 35.74 -30.43
C ASN A 39 10.46 35.72 -30.67
N ARG A 40 10.03 35.60 -31.93
CA ARG A 40 8.61 35.67 -32.32
C ARG A 40 8.21 34.43 -33.12
N ALA A 41 6.99 33.96 -32.88
CA ALA A 41 6.40 32.86 -33.65
C ALA A 41 6.31 33.17 -35.16
N ALA A 42 6.20 34.45 -35.53
CA ALA A 42 6.16 34.91 -36.91
C ALA A 42 7.49 34.70 -37.68
N ASP A 43 8.62 34.55 -36.99
CA ASP A 43 9.93 34.40 -37.63
C ASP A 43 10.23 32.97 -38.06
N ALA A 44 9.84 31.99 -37.23
CA ALA A 44 10.03 30.57 -37.46
C ALA A 44 9.13 29.75 -36.52
N PRO A 45 7.85 29.50 -36.88
CA PRO A 45 6.88 28.88 -35.96
C PRO A 45 7.27 27.45 -35.57
N ALA A 46 7.77 26.65 -36.51
CA ALA A 46 8.19 25.27 -36.25
C ALA A 46 9.41 25.19 -35.31
N ALA A 47 10.42 26.04 -35.54
CA ALA A 47 11.62 26.06 -34.71
C ALA A 47 11.34 26.65 -33.31
N LEU A 48 10.44 27.63 -33.20
CA LEU A 48 9.98 28.10 -31.89
C LEU A 48 9.21 27.02 -31.15
N ASN A 49 8.31 26.30 -31.81
CA ASN A 49 7.54 25.21 -31.20
C ASN A 49 8.47 24.10 -30.64
N ALA A 50 9.45 23.66 -31.43
CA ALA A 50 10.45 22.70 -30.97
C ALA A 50 11.26 23.23 -29.78
N SER A 51 11.67 24.51 -29.81
CA SER A 51 12.38 25.14 -28.70
C SER A 51 11.55 25.20 -27.42
N GLU A 52 10.26 25.51 -27.50
CA GLU A 52 9.37 25.52 -26.35
C GLU A 52 9.08 24.12 -25.83
N GLN A 53 8.99 23.12 -26.71
CA GLN A 53 8.89 21.71 -26.31
C GLN A 53 10.15 21.26 -25.53
N LEU A 54 11.34 21.61 -26.01
CA LEU A 54 12.59 21.30 -25.31
C LEU A 54 12.72 22.06 -23.97
N ARG A 55 12.25 23.32 -23.93
CA ARG A 55 12.20 24.09 -22.68
C ARG A 55 11.25 23.44 -21.66
N ALA A 56 10.06 23.03 -22.10
CA ALA A 56 9.11 22.30 -21.29
C ALA A 56 9.70 20.97 -20.79
N GLN A 57 10.34 20.20 -21.67
CA GLN A 57 11.03 18.96 -21.29
C GLN A 57 12.14 19.20 -20.28
N THR A 58 12.94 20.25 -20.44
CA THR A 58 14.00 20.59 -19.49
C THR A 58 13.43 20.95 -18.12
N ALA A 59 12.33 21.72 -18.07
CA ALA A 59 11.64 22.02 -16.82
C ALA A 59 11.06 20.75 -16.17
N SER A 60 10.43 19.88 -16.95
CA SER A 60 9.89 18.60 -16.47
C SER A 60 10.99 17.67 -15.96
N LEU A 61 12.12 17.56 -16.67
CA LEU A 61 13.26 16.74 -16.27
C LEU A 61 13.89 17.27 -14.99
N LYS A 62 14.01 18.60 -14.84
CA LYS A 62 14.49 19.20 -13.59
C LYS A 62 13.61 18.82 -12.41
N GLN A 63 12.29 18.93 -12.56
CA GLN A 63 11.36 18.49 -11.52
C GLN A 63 11.45 16.97 -11.25
N ALA A 64 11.66 16.15 -12.29
CA ALA A 64 11.84 14.71 -12.14
C ALA A 64 13.13 14.38 -11.36
N ILE A 65 14.21 15.13 -11.58
CA ILE A 65 15.46 15.01 -10.81
C ILE A 65 15.20 15.37 -9.35
N ASP A 66 14.60 16.53 -9.06
CA ASP A 66 14.27 16.95 -7.69
C ASP A 66 13.38 15.92 -6.98
N ASN A 67 12.40 15.34 -7.70
CA ASN A 67 11.55 14.27 -7.18
C ASN A 67 12.33 12.97 -6.88
N THR A 68 13.33 12.66 -7.71
CA THR A 68 14.19 11.48 -7.52
C THR A 68 15.10 11.68 -6.30
N GLU A 69 15.66 12.88 -6.10
CA GLU A 69 16.46 13.21 -4.93
C GLU A 69 15.66 13.09 -3.63
N MET A 70 14.40 13.55 -3.62
CA MET A 70 13.49 13.33 -2.50
C MET A 70 13.20 11.83 -2.26
N SER A 71 13.05 11.06 -3.34
CA SER A 71 12.84 9.61 -3.24
C SER A 71 14.07 8.89 -2.67
N VAL A 72 15.28 9.30 -3.08
CA VAL A 72 16.54 8.79 -2.51
C VAL A 72 16.63 9.11 -1.02
N SER A 73 16.29 10.34 -0.63
CA SER A 73 16.30 10.75 0.78
C SER A 73 15.32 9.92 1.64
N LEU A 74 14.13 9.62 1.07
CA LEU A 74 13.15 8.73 1.69
C LEU A 74 13.71 7.32 1.85
N MET A 75 14.31 6.75 0.80
CA MET A 75 14.90 5.41 0.84
C MET A 75 16.05 5.33 1.85
N GLN A 76 16.92 6.33 1.94
CA GLN A 76 18.00 6.39 2.93
C GLN A 76 17.47 6.41 4.37
N THR A 77 16.35 7.10 4.61
CA THR A 77 15.70 7.11 5.92
C THR A 77 15.17 5.72 6.28
N ALA A 78 14.54 5.03 5.33
CA ALA A 78 14.10 3.64 5.52
C ALA A 78 15.28 2.67 5.71
N GLU A 79 16.35 2.82 4.93
CA GLU A 79 17.56 1.99 5.02
C GLU A 79 18.24 2.13 6.38
N ALA A 80 18.42 3.35 6.88
CA ALA A 80 18.99 3.59 8.21
C ALA A 80 18.16 2.94 9.34
N ALA A 81 16.82 2.97 9.23
CA ALA A 81 15.96 2.29 10.18
C ALA A 81 16.04 0.75 10.06
N LEU A 82 16.12 0.22 8.85
CA LEU A 82 16.29 -1.22 8.62
C LEU A 82 17.66 -1.74 9.08
N ASP A 83 18.70 -0.92 9.00
CA ASP A 83 20.02 -1.21 9.58
C ASP A 83 19.94 -1.39 11.10
N GLU A 84 19.15 -0.57 11.80
CA GLU A 84 18.93 -0.73 13.23
C GLU A 84 18.15 -2.02 13.54
N VAL A 85 17.07 -2.28 12.80
CA VAL A 85 16.32 -3.55 12.91
C VAL A 85 17.23 -4.76 12.68
N SER A 86 18.13 -4.70 11.71
CA SER A 86 19.11 -5.75 11.42
C SER A 86 20.05 -6.00 12.59
N ARG A 87 20.56 -4.93 13.24
CA ARG A 87 21.39 -5.04 14.44
C ARG A 87 20.63 -5.67 15.61
N SER A 88 19.40 -5.23 15.87
CA SER A 88 18.54 -5.80 16.90
C SER A 88 18.27 -7.29 16.65
N LEU A 89 18.02 -7.70 15.41
CA LEU A 89 17.83 -9.11 15.04
C LEU A 89 19.10 -9.95 15.22
N ILE A 90 20.29 -9.39 14.95
CA ILE A 90 21.56 -10.07 15.23
C ILE A 90 21.72 -10.31 16.74
N SER A 91 21.39 -9.32 17.58
CA SER A 91 21.38 -9.46 19.04
C SER A 91 20.38 -10.53 19.50
N ALA A 92 19.15 -10.52 18.98
CA ALA A 92 18.15 -11.55 19.28
C ALA A 92 18.65 -12.95 18.91
N ARG A 93 19.33 -13.09 17.76
CA ARG A 93 19.96 -14.36 17.36
C ARG A 93 21.06 -14.80 18.32
N GLN A 94 21.90 -13.87 18.79
CA GLN A 94 22.93 -14.18 19.79
C GLN A 94 22.31 -14.70 21.08
N LEU A 95 21.23 -14.06 21.54
CA LEU A 95 20.51 -14.48 22.74
C LEU A 95 19.81 -15.83 22.56
N ALA A 96 19.23 -16.10 21.39
CA ALA A 96 18.66 -17.40 21.08
C ALA A 96 19.72 -18.53 21.10
N VAL A 97 20.93 -18.27 20.60
CA VAL A 97 22.06 -19.22 20.68
C VAL A 97 22.55 -19.38 22.12
N HIS A 98 22.58 -18.29 22.89
CA HIS A 98 22.90 -18.33 24.30
C HIS A 98 21.90 -19.22 25.05
N ALA A 99 20.60 -18.95 24.92
CA ALA A 99 19.52 -19.71 25.51
C ALA A 99 19.52 -21.19 25.08
N ALA A 100 20.02 -21.54 23.89
CA ALA A 100 20.13 -22.93 23.46
C ALA A 100 21.19 -23.75 24.24
N ASN A 101 22.08 -23.12 25.02
CA ASN A 101 23.09 -23.81 25.83
C ASN A 101 22.50 -24.40 27.12
N THR A 102 21.78 -25.51 26.97
CA THR A 102 21.12 -26.26 28.04
C THR A 102 22.07 -26.88 29.08
N GLY A 103 23.37 -26.95 28.79
CA GLY A 103 24.38 -27.48 29.71
C GLY A 103 24.92 -26.47 30.73
N THR A 104 24.61 -25.18 30.60
CA THR A 104 25.18 -24.12 31.44
C THR A 104 24.14 -23.11 31.91
N ASN A 105 23.00 -22.98 31.21
CA ASN A 105 21.95 -22.05 31.60
C ASN A 105 20.95 -22.68 32.58
N ASP A 106 20.67 -21.94 33.65
CA ASP A 106 19.61 -22.27 34.59
C ASP A 106 18.27 -21.64 34.16
N GLU A 107 17.15 -22.09 34.75
CA GLU A 107 15.80 -21.62 34.42
C GLU A 107 15.60 -20.10 34.58
N PHE A 108 16.31 -19.49 35.55
CA PHE A 108 16.32 -18.03 35.71
C PHE A 108 17.00 -17.33 34.53
N MET A 109 18.09 -17.89 34.01
CA MET A 109 18.79 -17.34 32.83
C MET A 109 17.93 -17.45 31.58
N HIS A 110 17.23 -18.58 31.39
CA HIS A 110 16.26 -18.72 30.30
C HIS A 110 15.13 -17.69 30.36
N THR A 111 14.63 -17.40 31.57
CA THR A 111 13.58 -16.39 31.77
C THR A 111 14.10 -14.98 31.46
N ALA A 112 15.33 -14.66 31.86
CA ALA A 112 15.96 -13.37 31.55
C ALA A 112 16.21 -13.21 30.04
N ASP A 113 16.75 -14.24 29.39
CA ASP A 113 16.95 -14.25 27.93
C ASP A 113 15.62 -14.04 27.19
N GLN A 114 14.53 -14.66 27.65
CA GLN A 114 13.20 -14.47 27.05
C GLN A 114 12.71 -13.03 27.18
N GLN A 115 12.88 -12.40 28.36
CA GLN A 115 12.49 -10.99 28.57
C GLN A 115 13.27 -10.04 27.67
N GLU A 116 14.55 -10.32 27.44
CA GLU A 116 15.38 -9.47 26.59
C GLU A 116 15.06 -9.66 25.10
N ILE A 117 14.70 -10.87 24.65
CA ILE A 117 14.11 -11.09 23.31
C ILE A 117 12.82 -10.28 23.15
N GLU A 118 11.92 -10.30 24.14
CA GLU A 118 10.67 -9.53 24.09
C GLU A 118 10.92 -8.02 24.02
N SER A 119 11.93 -7.53 24.74
CA SER A 119 12.37 -6.14 24.66
C SER A 119 12.87 -5.79 23.26
N ILE A 120 13.71 -6.66 22.66
CA ILE A 120 14.21 -6.47 21.29
C ILE A 120 13.06 -6.45 20.27
N LEU A 121 12.08 -7.35 20.41
CA LEU A 121 10.90 -7.35 19.53
C LEU A 121 10.08 -6.07 19.68
N THR A 122 9.94 -5.56 20.91
CA THR A 122 9.25 -4.29 21.18
C THR A 122 9.98 -3.11 20.54
N GLU A 123 11.30 -3.08 20.63
CA GLU A 123 12.14 -2.08 19.98
C GLU A 123 11.99 -2.11 18.45
N ILE A 124 12.05 -3.30 17.83
CA ILE A 124 11.85 -3.46 16.38
C ILE A 124 10.48 -2.91 15.95
N ASN A 125 9.41 -3.25 16.69
CA ASN A 125 8.07 -2.72 16.42
C ASN A 125 8.01 -1.19 16.58
N MET A 126 8.70 -0.64 17.57
CA MET A 126 8.79 0.81 17.77
C MET A 126 9.52 1.51 16.62
N ILE A 127 10.62 0.93 16.13
CA ILE A 127 11.35 1.45 14.96
C ILE A 127 10.43 1.41 13.74
N ALA A 128 9.76 0.28 13.49
CA ALA A 128 8.83 0.14 12.37
C ALA A 128 7.69 1.17 12.41
N ALA A 129 7.08 1.37 13.59
CA ALA A 129 5.96 2.30 13.78
C ALA A 129 6.36 3.78 13.73
N ASN A 130 7.58 4.14 14.13
CA ASN A 130 8.02 5.54 14.21
C ASN A 130 8.88 6.00 13.03
N THR A 131 9.31 5.09 12.15
CA THR A 131 10.09 5.46 10.96
C THR A 131 9.21 6.20 9.96
N GLN A 132 9.43 7.52 9.85
CA GLN A 132 8.66 8.41 8.99
C GLN A 132 9.54 9.35 8.18
N TYR A 133 9.11 9.68 6.96
CA TYR A 133 9.66 10.76 6.15
C TYR A 133 8.57 11.81 5.91
N GLY A 134 8.75 13.00 6.48
CA GLY A 134 7.71 14.01 6.51
C GLY A 134 6.49 13.56 7.33
N LYS A 135 5.37 13.28 6.66
CA LYS A 135 4.13 12.75 7.27
C LYS A 135 3.84 11.30 6.89
N ASN A 136 4.78 10.64 6.20
CA ASN A 136 4.57 9.30 5.66
C ASN A 136 5.33 8.28 6.51
N PHE A 137 4.61 7.33 7.11
CA PHE A 137 5.20 6.14 7.73
C PHE A 137 5.74 5.20 6.65
N LEU A 138 6.90 4.61 6.89
CA LEU A 138 7.64 3.87 5.87
C LEU A 138 7.64 2.35 6.09
N LEU A 139 7.65 1.89 7.34
CA LEU A 139 7.91 0.49 7.72
C LEU A 139 6.74 -0.17 8.47
N ASP A 140 5.60 0.50 8.61
CA ASP A 140 4.42 0.03 9.36
C ASP A 140 3.47 -0.86 8.54
N GLY A 141 3.75 -1.07 7.25
CA GLY A 141 2.88 -1.82 6.35
C GLY A 141 1.65 -1.07 5.85
N SER A 142 1.37 0.15 6.33
CA SER A 142 0.21 0.96 5.89
C SER A 142 0.24 1.29 4.39
N ARG A 143 1.44 1.21 3.80
CA ARG A 143 1.72 1.45 2.38
C ARG A 143 1.79 0.16 1.55
N ALA A 144 1.41 -0.99 2.12
CA ALA A 144 1.12 -2.18 1.35
C ALA A 144 -0.05 -1.93 0.38
N GLY A 145 -0.32 -2.90 -0.51
CA GLY A 145 -1.41 -2.78 -1.46
C GLY A 145 -2.71 -2.44 -0.73
N ASN A 146 -3.39 -1.37 -1.16
CA ASN A 146 -4.72 -1.05 -0.67
C ASN A 146 -5.71 -1.35 -1.81
N GLY A 147 -6.77 -2.07 -1.50
CA GLY A 147 -7.81 -2.42 -2.46
C GLY A 147 -9.17 -1.89 -2.02
N ILE A 148 -10.00 -1.59 -3.02
CA ILE A 148 -11.41 -1.24 -2.82
C ILE A 148 -12.22 -2.29 -3.58
N THR A 149 -13.15 -2.95 -2.90
CA THR A 149 -14.11 -3.83 -3.55
C THR A 149 -15.34 -3.01 -3.96
N THR A 150 -15.93 -3.37 -5.10
CA THR A 150 -17.24 -2.84 -5.51
C THR A 150 -18.11 -4.04 -5.88
N GLY A 151 -19.18 -4.30 -5.12
CA GLY A 151 -20.05 -5.45 -5.31
C GLY A 151 -20.72 -5.90 -4.01
N GLU A 152 -21.82 -6.64 -4.12
CA GLU A 152 -22.51 -7.23 -2.97
C GLU A 152 -21.69 -8.39 -2.41
N SER A 153 -21.55 -8.46 -1.09
CA SER A 153 -20.80 -9.51 -0.37
C SER A 153 -19.30 -9.63 -0.71
N LEU A 154 -18.66 -8.53 -1.14
CA LEU A 154 -17.22 -8.47 -1.34
C LEU A 154 -16.56 -7.57 -0.30
N GLU A 155 -15.60 -8.10 0.44
CA GLU A 155 -14.76 -7.34 1.37
C GLU A 155 -13.30 -7.42 0.93
N PHE A 156 -12.58 -6.30 1.03
CA PHE A 156 -11.13 -6.30 0.82
C PHE A 156 -10.48 -6.85 2.09
N LEU A 157 -9.85 -8.01 1.97
CA LEU A 157 -9.20 -8.68 3.10
C LEU A 157 -7.78 -8.15 3.32
N ASP A 158 -6.91 -8.29 2.32
CA ASP A 158 -5.51 -7.88 2.39
C ASP A 158 -4.91 -7.80 0.99
N ALA A 159 -3.83 -7.04 0.83
CA ALA A 159 -2.97 -7.12 -0.35
C ALA A 159 -1.50 -6.97 0.05
N ASP A 160 -0.73 -8.02 -0.26
CA ASP A 160 0.69 -8.05 0.03
C ASP A 160 1.52 -7.25 -1.00
N HIS A 161 2.84 -7.23 -0.80
CA HIS A 161 3.80 -6.56 -1.68
C HIS A 161 3.88 -7.14 -3.12
N ARG A 162 3.25 -8.30 -3.39
CA ARG A 162 3.15 -8.90 -4.73
C ARG A 162 1.87 -8.52 -5.43
N ALA A 163 0.95 -7.82 -4.75
CA ALA A 163 -0.29 -7.36 -5.33
C ALA A 163 -0.02 -6.46 -6.53
N THR A 164 -0.70 -6.77 -7.64
CA THR A 164 -0.62 -5.99 -8.87
C THR A 164 -1.80 -5.04 -8.94
N SER A 165 -1.58 -3.81 -9.40
CA SER A 165 -2.68 -2.85 -9.54
C SER A 165 -3.71 -3.35 -10.56
N SER A 166 -4.98 -3.33 -10.18
CA SER A 166 -6.10 -3.85 -10.98
C SER A 166 -6.49 -2.99 -12.19
N GLY A 167 -5.81 -1.85 -12.41
CA GLY A 167 -6.17 -0.89 -13.44
C GLY A 167 -7.57 -0.25 -13.24
N PRO A 168 -8.06 0.55 -14.19
CA PRO A 168 -9.33 1.28 -14.07
C PRO A 168 -10.58 0.40 -14.00
N GLY A 169 -10.48 -0.90 -14.30
CA GLY A 169 -11.59 -1.84 -14.36
C GLY A 169 -11.69 -2.83 -13.20
N GLY A 170 -10.71 -2.85 -12.30
CA GLY A 170 -10.68 -3.85 -11.22
C GLY A 170 -10.38 -5.26 -11.71
N HIS A 171 -10.32 -6.20 -10.77
CA HIS A 171 -10.40 -7.63 -11.08
C HIS A 171 -11.86 -8.06 -10.99
N GLU A 172 -12.39 -8.68 -12.05
CA GLU A 172 -13.75 -9.21 -12.03
C GLU A 172 -13.81 -10.45 -11.14
N ILE A 173 -14.59 -10.36 -10.06
CA ILE A 173 -14.86 -11.49 -9.17
C ILE A 173 -16.27 -11.98 -9.48
N ASN A 174 -16.36 -13.12 -10.16
CA ASN A 174 -17.62 -13.78 -10.46
C ASN A 174 -17.97 -14.80 -9.37
N ILE A 175 -18.89 -14.44 -8.48
CA ILE A 175 -19.42 -15.34 -7.46
C ILE A 175 -20.40 -16.31 -8.14
N SER A 176 -19.93 -17.50 -8.49
CA SER A 176 -20.75 -18.53 -9.19
C SER A 176 -21.68 -19.31 -8.26
N ARG A 177 -21.48 -19.22 -6.94
CA ARG A 177 -22.32 -19.86 -5.91
C ARG A 177 -22.25 -19.07 -4.62
N ALA A 178 -23.40 -18.69 -4.05
CA ALA A 178 -23.46 -18.08 -2.73
C ALA A 178 -22.95 -19.07 -1.66
N SER A 179 -22.23 -18.56 -0.66
CA SER A 179 -21.73 -19.38 0.45
C SER A 179 -22.92 -20.03 1.17
N THR A 180 -22.95 -21.36 1.23
CA THR A 180 -23.91 -22.11 2.05
C THR A 180 -23.33 -22.29 3.46
N ARG A 181 -24.17 -22.31 4.50
CA ARG A 181 -23.74 -22.56 5.89
C ARG A 181 -22.88 -23.84 5.93
N SER A 182 -21.81 -23.80 6.72
CA SER A 182 -20.95 -24.97 6.94
C SER A 182 -21.71 -25.97 7.82
N GLU A 183 -21.80 -27.23 7.39
CA GLU A 183 -22.40 -28.32 8.17
C GLU A 183 -21.30 -29.30 8.56
N ILE A 184 -21.27 -29.68 9.83
CA ILE A 184 -20.39 -30.72 10.36
C ILE A 184 -21.28 -31.80 10.99
N THR A 185 -21.21 -33.02 10.47
CA THR A 185 -21.90 -34.18 11.03
C THR A 185 -20.95 -35.00 11.89
N GLY A 186 -21.34 -35.28 13.14
CA GLY A 186 -20.58 -36.17 14.01
C GLY A 186 -20.44 -37.58 13.42
N THR A 187 -19.28 -38.21 13.60
CA THR A 187 -18.99 -39.56 13.09
C THR A 187 -19.58 -40.68 13.95
N VAL A 188 -19.84 -40.39 15.22
CA VAL A 188 -20.39 -41.32 16.20
C VAL A 188 -21.79 -40.86 16.60
N ALA A 189 -22.77 -41.75 16.46
CA ALA A 189 -24.13 -41.47 16.91
C ALA A 189 -24.18 -41.42 18.45
N LEU A 190 -24.83 -40.39 18.99
CA LEU A 190 -25.06 -40.28 20.42
C LEU A 190 -26.06 -41.36 20.88
N SER A 191 -25.56 -42.40 21.54
CA SER A 191 -26.35 -43.52 22.05
C SER A 191 -26.54 -43.43 23.56
N GLN A 192 -27.53 -44.16 24.10
CA GLN A 192 -27.78 -44.22 25.54
C GLN A 192 -26.54 -44.70 26.33
N GLN A 193 -25.75 -45.60 25.74
CA GLN A 193 -24.52 -46.13 26.35
C GLN A 193 -23.44 -45.06 26.51
N ILE A 194 -23.31 -44.17 25.53
CA ILE A 194 -22.34 -43.06 25.54
C ILE A 194 -22.78 -41.98 26.56
N ILE A 195 -24.08 -41.71 26.63
CA ILE A 195 -24.65 -40.80 27.64
C ILE A 195 -24.41 -41.31 29.06
N GLU A 196 -24.61 -42.61 29.30
CA GLU A 196 -24.37 -43.23 30.61
C GLU A 196 -22.90 -43.24 31.03
N GLN A 197 -21.97 -43.21 30.05
CA GLN A 197 -20.54 -43.07 30.29
C GLN A 197 -20.11 -41.63 30.63
N GLY A 198 -21.01 -40.65 30.46
CA GLY A 198 -20.74 -39.26 30.80
C GLY A 198 -19.79 -38.57 29.82
N GLU A 199 -19.94 -38.88 28.52
CA GLU A 199 -19.15 -38.28 27.43
C GLU A 199 -19.22 -36.75 27.46
N GLN A 200 -18.10 -36.11 27.12
CA GLN A 200 -17.97 -34.66 27.00
C GLN A 200 -17.84 -34.26 25.52
N MET A 201 -18.69 -33.33 25.09
CA MET A 201 -18.65 -32.71 23.78
C MET A 201 -18.09 -31.29 23.91
N THR A 202 -17.02 -31.01 23.15
CA THR A 202 -16.41 -29.68 23.08
C THR A 202 -16.67 -29.07 21.72
N ILE A 203 -17.29 -27.89 21.71
CA ILE A 203 -17.63 -27.15 20.50
C ILE A 203 -16.93 -25.79 20.59
N THR A 204 -16.15 -25.43 19.58
CA THR A 204 -15.44 -24.15 19.52
C THR A 204 -15.78 -23.43 18.23
N GLU A 205 -16.33 -22.22 18.33
CA GLU A 205 -16.62 -21.34 17.19
C GLU A 205 -16.24 -19.90 17.55
N GLY A 206 -15.54 -19.22 16.65
CA GLY A 206 -15.22 -17.79 16.81
C GLY A 206 -14.45 -17.44 18.10
N GLY A 207 -13.64 -18.37 18.63
CA GLY A 207 -12.89 -18.20 19.88
C GLY A 207 -13.69 -18.42 21.17
N ARG A 208 -14.96 -18.84 21.08
CA ARG A 208 -15.79 -19.28 22.21
C ARG A 208 -15.84 -20.80 22.24
N THR A 209 -15.82 -21.38 23.43
CA THR A 209 -15.84 -22.83 23.62
C THR A 209 -16.97 -23.24 24.57
N VAL A 210 -17.79 -24.20 24.14
CA VAL A 210 -18.76 -24.90 24.98
C VAL A 210 -18.22 -26.28 25.29
N ASN A 211 -18.17 -26.60 26.57
CA ASN A 211 -17.90 -27.94 27.07
C ASN A 211 -19.18 -28.49 27.67
N PHE A 212 -19.90 -29.30 26.92
CA PHE A 212 -21.13 -29.93 27.38
C PHE A 212 -20.84 -31.37 27.79
N LYS A 213 -21.24 -31.75 29.01
CA LYS A 213 -21.16 -33.13 29.47
C LYS A 213 -22.54 -33.75 29.46
N THR A 214 -22.65 -34.95 28.91
CA THR A 214 -23.91 -35.69 28.88
C THR A 214 -24.45 -35.94 30.30
N ILE A 215 -25.77 -35.79 30.44
CA ILE A 215 -26.52 -35.95 31.69
C ILE A 215 -26.93 -37.42 31.81
N THR A 216 -26.38 -38.11 32.80
CA THR A 216 -26.71 -39.51 33.08
C THR A 216 -28.17 -39.63 33.53
N ASN A 217 -28.83 -40.73 33.13
CA ASN A 217 -30.27 -40.99 33.32
C ASN A 217 -31.24 -40.09 32.51
N ALA A 218 -30.74 -39.18 31.67
CA ALA A 218 -31.56 -38.50 30.68
C ALA A 218 -31.56 -39.27 29.34
N ASN A 219 -32.61 -39.09 28.54
CA ASN A 219 -32.66 -39.68 27.19
C ASN A 219 -31.86 -38.83 26.18
N VAL A 220 -31.70 -39.33 24.96
CA VAL A 220 -30.95 -38.66 23.89
C VAL A 220 -31.53 -37.28 23.57
N GLU A 221 -32.86 -37.15 23.49
CA GLU A 221 -33.49 -35.86 23.17
C GLU A 221 -33.29 -34.80 24.25
N GLN A 222 -33.39 -35.19 25.52
CA GLN A 222 -33.14 -34.29 26.64
C GLN A 222 -31.69 -33.77 26.60
N ASN A 223 -30.72 -34.65 26.38
CA ASN A 223 -29.33 -34.26 26.21
C ASN A 223 -29.12 -33.32 25.01
N MET A 224 -29.85 -33.53 23.91
CA MET A 224 -29.75 -32.68 22.72
C MET A 224 -30.39 -31.30 22.89
N ASN A 225 -31.48 -31.22 23.65
CA ASN A 225 -32.08 -29.93 24.00
C ASN A 225 -31.16 -29.13 24.95
N GLU A 226 -30.59 -29.79 25.95
CA GLU A 226 -29.64 -29.16 26.88
C GLU A 226 -28.34 -28.72 26.19
N LEU A 227 -27.85 -29.49 25.21
CA LEU A 227 -26.73 -29.06 24.37
C LEU A 227 -27.08 -27.82 23.54
N ALA A 228 -28.27 -27.79 22.94
CA ALA A 228 -28.71 -26.63 22.16
C ALA A 228 -28.81 -25.37 23.04
N LEU A 229 -29.34 -25.49 24.25
CA LEU A 229 -29.38 -24.41 25.25
C LEU A 229 -27.96 -23.97 25.63
N ALA A 230 -27.04 -24.90 25.89
CA ALA A 230 -25.65 -24.56 26.24
C ALA A 230 -24.92 -23.82 25.10
N ILE A 231 -25.24 -24.11 23.85
CA ILE A 231 -24.71 -23.41 22.67
C ILE A 231 -25.27 -21.98 22.59
N GLU A 232 -26.57 -21.82 22.82
CA GLU A 232 -27.23 -20.51 22.82
C GLU A 232 -26.73 -19.63 23.98
N GLU A 233 -26.63 -20.18 25.20
CA GLU A 233 -26.10 -19.48 26.37
C GLU A 233 -24.64 -19.03 26.19
N ALA A 234 -23.84 -19.83 25.50
CA ALA A 234 -22.46 -19.46 25.18
C ALA A 234 -22.34 -18.47 24.01
N GLY A 235 -23.45 -18.12 23.36
CA GLY A 235 -23.48 -17.20 22.23
C GLY A 235 -22.68 -17.71 21.03
N LEU A 236 -22.68 -19.03 20.82
CA LEU A 236 -22.21 -19.66 19.58
C LEU A 236 -23.32 -19.51 18.52
N ASN A 237 -22.96 -19.23 17.26
CA ASN A 237 -23.92 -19.03 16.18
C ASN A 237 -24.15 -20.34 15.41
N LEU A 238 -24.39 -21.41 16.15
CA LEU A 238 -24.56 -22.77 15.63
C LEU A 238 -26.01 -23.20 15.75
N GLU A 239 -26.49 -23.93 14.75
CA GLU A 239 -27.79 -24.59 14.79
C GLU A 239 -27.57 -26.10 14.82
N LEU A 240 -28.10 -26.77 15.85
CA LEU A 240 -28.09 -28.22 15.89
C LEU A 240 -29.10 -28.78 14.89
N VAL A 241 -28.60 -29.40 13.83
CA VAL A 241 -29.43 -30.12 12.86
C VAL A 241 -29.64 -31.55 13.36
N ARG A 242 -30.91 -31.93 13.51
CA ARG A 242 -31.31 -33.29 13.89
C ARG A 242 -31.57 -34.12 12.62
N PRO A 243 -31.12 -35.38 12.55
CA PRO A 243 -31.51 -36.29 11.46
C PRO A 243 -33.00 -36.65 11.52
#